data_AF-A0AAW3RSJ9-F1
#
_entry.id   AF-A0AAW3RSJ9-F1
#
_cell.length_a   1.000
_cell.length_b   1.000
_cell.length_c   1.000
_cell.angle_alpha   90.00
_cell.angle_beta   90.00
_cell.angle_gamma   90.00
#
_symmetry.space_group_name_H-M   'P 1'
#
loop_
_entity.id
_entity.type
_entity.pdbx_description
1 polymer ?
#
loop_
_entity_poly.entity_id
_entity_poly.type
_entity_poly.pdbx_seq_one_letter_code
_entity_poly.pdbx_strand_id
1 'polypeptide(L)'
;MTHNSMTRYLPYWCFYLHQGMITALIMQGVAGYFRHAGLDLAQLSWLSLTFLPWIAKCLWAPWGERHALPLRGNPYLGSLVLLQIAMAATLVVIGVISPEQSVLTIVIALMLLALLSASHDIYADGITICTTNATSRALANTAQVGGSYLGILFGSYAFLSIAEQAGWRGGFFALAGLSLLMLILPLRYLQQSPIQHSQTQHHQPQQAARPTLNRLTFKTLWPVLAFTAIFYLAMRGMMALQTVMLIDRQLSLSQLGLVMTVYSTAVSGVGIVLANVLIRRMGALRCLLPVMVVHALLAIMLAVGYPLYSLNAWIALFGVVNLAAAVGFVTLYNVLMGLVRPHQPASDYALFQSTDAAVAMIVSIAALQLAHHTNYQTTLGVLACFAVVSLWPAKRLSVRLSHAFSEGASPVVANQQGQDS
;
A
#
# COMPACT_ATOMS: atom_id res chain seq x y z
N MET A 1 11.56 22.35 23.47
CA MET A 1 11.21 22.82 22.11
C MET A 1 9.88 22.22 21.74
N THR A 2 8.85 23.06 21.57
CA THR A 2 7.52 22.65 21.13
C THR A 2 7.61 22.08 19.72
N HIS A 3 7.60 20.76 19.58
CA HIS A 3 7.55 20.13 18.26
C HIS A 3 6.28 20.60 17.56
N ASN A 4 6.44 21.41 16.51
CA ASN A 4 5.33 21.89 15.71
C ASN A 4 4.56 20.67 15.18
N SER A 5 3.24 20.61 15.41
CA SER A 5 2.40 19.43 15.17
C SER A 5 2.55 18.85 13.75
N MET A 6 2.88 19.70 12.77
CA MET A 6 3.11 19.29 11.38
C MET A 6 4.45 18.58 11.16
N THR A 7 5.52 18.95 11.88
CA THR A 7 6.86 18.36 11.69
C THR A 7 6.92 16.89 12.08
N ARG A 8 6.03 16.46 12.98
CA ARG A 8 5.91 15.07 13.46
C ARG A 8 5.63 14.07 12.34
N TYR A 9 4.87 14.45 11.31
CA TYR A 9 4.44 13.54 10.25
C TYR A 9 5.38 13.55 9.03
N LEU A 10 6.32 14.50 8.95
CA LEU A 10 7.26 14.60 7.83
C LEU A 10 8.09 13.32 7.61
N PRO A 11 8.59 12.62 8.64
CA PRO A 11 9.22 11.32 8.45
C PRO A 11 8.37 10.32 7.69
N TYR A 12 7.07 10.22 8.04
CA TYR A 12 6.16 9.27 7.40
C TYR A 12 5.99 9.59 5.91
N TRP A 13 5.78 10.87 5.59
CA TRP A 13 5.73 11.31 4.19
C TRP A 13 7.00 10.89 3.43
N CYS A 14 8.18 11.04 4.02
CA CYS A 14 9.44 10.68 3.35
C CYS A 14 9.55 9.18 3.02
N PHE A 15 9.35 8.29 4.00
CA PHE A 15 9.58 6.86 3.74
C PHE A 15 8.44 6.22 2.93
N TYR A 16 7.20 6.73 3.03
CA TYR A 16 6.11 6.24 2.19
C TYR A 16 6.15 6.83 0.77
N LEU A 17 6.64 8.06 0.60
CA LEU A 17 6.97 8.60 -0.73
C LEU A 17 8.09 7.78 -1.36
N HIS A 18 9.16 7.48 -0.61
CA HIS A 18 10.20 6.59 -1.07
C HIS A 18 9.65 5.23 -1.54
N GLN A 19 8.78 4.61 -0.75
CA GLN A 19 8.12 3.35 -1.10
C GLN A 19 7.32 3.45 -2.42
N GLY A 20 6.49 4.50 -2.57
CA GLY A 20 5.73 4.75 -3.79
C GLY A 20 6.61 4.99 -5.01
N MET A 21 7.72 5.70 -4.82
CA MET A 21 8.73 5.95 -5.85
C MET A 21 9.38 4.67 -6.35
N ILE A 22 9.82 3.78 -5.45
CA ILE A 22 10.41 2.50 -5.86
C ILE A 22 9.37 1.62 -6.57
N THR A 23 8.14 1.57 -6.05
CA THR A 23 7.05 0.78 -6.65
C THR A 23 6.75 1.25 -8.08
N ALA A 24 6.58 2.56 -8.28
CA ALA A 24 6.29 3.11 -9.60
C ALA A 24 7.48 3.07 -10.55
N LEU A 25 8.71 3.19 -10.05
CA LEU A 25 9.92 3.00 -10.85
C LEU A 25 9.90 1.63 -11.51
N ILE A 26 9.64 0.58 -10.75
CA ILE A 26 9.66 -0.79 -11.29
C ILE A 26 8.47 -1.01 -12.23
N MET A 27 7.26 -0.63 -11.81
CA MET A 27 6.02 -0.98 -12.51
C MET A 27 5.68 -0.08 -13.71
N GLN A 28 6.13 1.19 -13.69
CA GLN A 28 5.77 2.19 -14.69
C GLN A 28 7.00 2.80 -15.36
N GLY A 29 8.00 3.23 -14.57
CA GLY A 29 9.19 3.89 -15.09
C GLY A 29 10.03 2.98 -15.99
N VAL A 30 10.53 1.86 -15.45
CA VAL A 30 11.32 0.88 -16.19
C VAL A 30 10.52 0.23 -17.31
N ALA A 31 9.27 -0.17 -17.04
CA ALA A 31 8.40 -0.75 -18.05
C ALA A 31 8.19 0.20 -19.24
N GLY A 32 7.94 1.48 -18.96
CA GLY A 32 7.81 2.53 -19.98
C GLY A 32 9.10 2.74 -20.77
N TYR A 33 10.24 2.81 -20.08
CA TYR A 33 11.54 2.96 -20.72
C TYR A 33 11.88 1.78 -21.64
N PHE A 34 11.66 0.55 -21.16
CA PHE A 34 11.88 -0.66 -21.95
C PHE A 34 10.99 -0.72 -23.18
N ARG A 35 9.72 -0.31 -23.04
CA ARG A 35 8.81 -0.27 -24.18
C ARG A 35 9.25 0.76 -25.22
N HIS A 36 9.70 1.94 -24.78
CA HIS A 36 10.24 2.97 -25.68
C HIS A 36 11.50 2.50 -26.39
N ALA A 37 12.36 1.73 -25.71
CA ALA A 37 13.55 1.09 -26.28
C ALA A 37 13.24 -0.09 -27.23
N GLY A 38 11.96 -0.41 -27.49
CA GLY A 38 11.57 -1.45 -28.43
C GLY A 38 11.65 -2.89 -27.91
N LEU A 39 11.83 -3.09 -26.59
CA LEU A 39 11.86 -4.43 -25.99
C LEU A 39 10.48 -5.11 -26.09
N ASP A 40 10.49 -6.43 -26.25
CA ASP A 40 9.28 -7.23 -26.46
C ASP A 40 8.45 -7.37 -25.16
N LEU A 41 7.13 -7.49 -25.31
CA LEU A 41 6.17 -7.67 -24.21
C LEU A 41 6.49 -8.89 -23.35
N ALA A 42 7.01 -9.96 -23.94
CA ALA A 42 7.44 -11.14 -23.19
C ALA A 42 8.53 -10.79 -22.16
N GLN A 43 9.46 -9.89 -22.50
CA GLN A 43 10.50 -9.42 -21.60
C GLN A 43 9.95 -8.50 -20.51
N LEU A 44 8.96 -7.67 -20.83
CA LEU A 44 8.27 -6.82 -19.83
C LEU A 44 7.48 -7.66 -18.82
N SER A 45 6.97 -8.84 -19.21
CA SER A 45 6.22 -9.71 -18.31
C SER A 45 7.05 -10.16 -17.10
N TRP A 46 8.38 -10.29 -17.22
CA TRP A 46 9.25 -10.65 -16.09
C TRP A 46 9.27 -9.59 -14.99
N LEU A 47 8.96 -8.33 -15.31
CA LEU A 47 8.83 -7.27 -14.30
C LEU A 47 7.69 -7.54 -13.32
N SER A 48 6.63 -8.27 -13.71
CA SER A 48 5.54 -8.60 -12.78
C SER A 48 6.00 -9.49 -11.63
N LEU A 49 7.08 -10.28 -11.81
CA LEU A 49 7.65 -11.09 -10.74
C LEU A 49 8.14 -10.24 -9.57
N THR A 50 8.57 -9.00 -9.82
CA THR A 50 9.01 -8.07 -8.78
C THR A 50 7.90 -7.67 -7.80
N PHE A 51 6.65 -8.06 -8.08
CA PHE A 51 5.53 -7.91 -7.14
C PHE A 51 5.51 -9.00 -6.06
N LEU A 52 6.15 -10.16 -6.28
CA LEU A 52 6.15 -11.29 -5.34
C LEU A 52 6.62 -10.91 -3.92
N PRO A 53 7.67 -10.11 -3.73
CA PRO A 53 8.09 -9.71 -2.39
C PRO A 53 7.00 -8.97 -1.60
N TRP A 54 6.14 -8.19 -2.27
CA TRP A 54 5.05 -7.46 -1.60
C TRP A 54 3.97 -8.38 -1.04
N ILE A 55 3.74 -9.50 -1.70
CA ILE A 55 2.80 -10.54 -1.24
C ILE A 55 3.45 -11.42 -0.17
N ALA A 56 4.73 -11.70 -0.31
CA ALA A 56 5.43 -12.65 0.56
C ALA A 56 6.00 -12.04 1.84
N LYS A 57 6.00 -10.70 1.99
CA LYS A 57 6.71 -10.02 3.10
C LYS A 57 6.26 -10.45 4.49
N CYS A 58 5.02 -10.90 4.65
CA CYS A 58 4.53 -11.46 5.91
C CYS A 58 5.35 -12.67 6.39
N LEU A 59 6.01 -13.41 5.50
CA LEU A 59 6.78 -14.60 5.83
C LEU A 59 8.05 -14.28 6.61
N TRP A 60 8.73 -13.17 6.29
CA TRP A 60 9.94 -12.74 6.99
C TRP A 60 9.71 -11.59 7.97
N ALA A 61 8.55 -10.95 7.98
CA ALA A 61 8.25 -9.85 8.89
C ALA A 61 8.45 -10.20 10.38
N PRO A 62 8.03 -11.37 10.91
CA PRO A 62 8.33 -11.75 12.29
C PRO A 62 9.82 -11.85 12.60
N TRP A 63 10.59 -12.38 11.65
CA TRP A 63 12.03 -12.47 11.80
C TRP A 63 12.68 -11.09 11.75
N GLY A 64 12.25 -10.23 10.82
CA GLY A 64 12.75 -8.86 10.68
C GLY A 64 12.43 -8.00 11.90
N GLU A 65 11.20 -8.08 12.42
CA GLU A 65 10.78 -7.37 13.63
C GLU A 65 11.58 -7.82 14.86
N ARG A 66 11.83 -9.12 15.00
CA ARG A 66 12.65 -9.66 16.11
C ARG A 66 14.10 -9.18 16.08
N HIS A 67 14.67 -8.97 14.89
CA HIS A 67 16.07 -8.58 14.70
C HIS A 67 16.20 -7.13 14.22
N ALA A 68 15.19 -6.30 14.48
CA ALA A 68 15.21 -4.91 14.12
C ALA A 68 16.36 -4.18 14.82
N LEU A 69 17.11 -3.39 14.06
CA LEU A 69 18.22 -2.61 14.58
C LEU A 69 17.71 -1.27 15.10
N PRO A 70 17.91 -0.95 16.39
CA PRO A 70 17.50 0.32 16.94
C PRO A 70 18.43 1.44 16.49
N LEU A 71 17.90 2.65 16.33
CA LEU A 71 18.69 3.86 16.13
C LEU A 71 17.95 5.05 16.75
N ARG A 72 18.68 5.94 17.44
CA ARG A 72 18.13 7.15 18.10
C ARG A 72 16.93 6.86 19.02
N GLY A 73 16.93 5.69 19.66
CA GLY A 73 15.87 5.26 20.58
C GLY A 73 14.56 4.80 19.92
N ASN A 74 14.54 4.65 18.59
CA ASN A 74 13.46 3.95 17.90
C ASN A 74 13.92 2.52 17.53
N PRO A 75 13.13 1.47 17.81
CA PRO A 75 13.55 0.07 17.62
C PRO A 75 13.71 -0.36 16.16
N TYR A 76 13.11 0.34 15.20
CA TYR A 76 13.09 -0.04 13.79
C TYR A 76 13.92 0.87 12.89
N LEU A 77 14.29 2.06 13.37
CA LEU A 77 14.91 3.10 12.54
C LEU A 77 16.28 2.70 11.96
N GLY A 78 17.08 1.92 12.68
CA GLY A 78 18.38 1.46 12.19
C GLY A 78 18.24 0.52 10.99
N SER A 79 17.30 -0.42 11.05
CA SER A 79 16.98 -1.31 9.93
C SER A 79 16.41 -0.55 8.74
N LEU A 80 15.53 0.43 8.98
CA LEU A 80 14.97 1.29 7.92
C LEU A 80 16.09 2.04 7.17
N VAL A 81 17.02 2.66 7.91
CA VAL A 81 18.16 3.39 7.35
C VAL A 81 19.06 2.46 6.53
N LEU A 82 19.43 1.30 7.08
CA LEU A 82 20.28 0.34 6.41
C LEU A 82 19.69 -0.13 5.08
N LEU A 83 18.40 -0.48 5.08
CA LEU A 83 17.71 -0.91 3.86
C LEU A 83 17.58 0.22 2.84
N GLN A 84 17.35 1.47 3.28
CA GLN A 84 17.27 2.60 2.35
C GLN A 84 18.61 2.91 1.69
N ILE A 85 19.73 2.78 2.42
CA ILE A 85 21.08 2.87 1.84
C ILE A 85 21.32 1.72 0.85
N ALA A 86 20.93 0.49 1.20
CA ALA A 86 21.06 -0.66 0.30
C ALA A 86 20.22 -0.49 -0.97
N MET A 87 19.01 0.08 -0.88
CA MET A 87 18.18 0.41 -2.03
C MET A 87 18.83 1.48 -2.92
N ALA A 88 19.38 2.54 -2.33
CA ALA A 88 20.11 3.56 -3.09
C ALA A 88 21.34 2.98 -3.83
N ALA A 89 22.11 2.10 -3.17
CA ALA A 89 23.20 1.38 -3.81
C ALA A 89 22.71 0.48 -4.95
N THR A 90 21.59 -0.23 -4.74
CA THR A 90 20.98 -1.08 -5.77
C THR A 90 20.52 -0.26 -6.98
N LEU A 91 19.93 0.93 -6.76
CA LEU A 91 19.57 1.86 -7.84
C LEU A 91 20.80 2.29 -8.65
N VAL A 92 21.92 2.61 -7.99
CA VAL A 92 23.18 2.93 -8.69
C VAL A 92 23.68 1.75 -9.52
N VAL A 93 23.64 0.53 -8.96
CA VAL A 93 24.02 -0.70 -9.69
C VAL A 93 23.13 -0.92 -10.91
N ILE A 94 21.81 -0.75 -10.80
CA ILE A 94 20.90 -0.88 -11.96
C ILE A 94 21.21 0.20 -13.01
N GLY A 95 21.50 1.43 -12.58
CA GLY A 95 21.81 2.54 -13.48
C GLY A 95 23.08 2.34 -14.31
N VAL A 96 24.06 1.57 -13.83
CA VAL A 96 25.29 1.27 -14.59
C VAL A 96 25.16 0.07 -15.53
N ILE A 97 24.14 -0.77 -15.36
CA ILE A 97 23.85 -1.88 -16.26
C ILE A 97 23.14 -1.31 -17.50
N SER A 98 23.72 -1.50 -18.69
CA SER A 98 23.05 -1.09 -19.92
C SER A 98 21.85 -2.02 -20.18
N PRO A 99 20.65 -1.47 -20.49
CA PRO A 99 19.50 -2.26 -20.93
C PRO A 99 19.79 -3.20 -22.10
N GLU A 100 20.74 -2.84 -22.96
CA GLU A 100 21.16 -3.61 -24.13
C GLU A 100 21.98 -4.85 -23.77
N GLN A 101 22.60 -4.90 -22.58
CA GLN A 101 23.49 -5.99 -22.16
C GLN A 101 22.71 -7.21 -21.66
N SER A 102 21.74 -7.01 -20.76
CA SER A 102 20.95 -8.12 -20.21
C SER A 102 19.72 -7.61 -19.45
N VAL A 103 18.54 -7.80 -20.05
CA VAL A 103 17.25 -7.53 -19.40
C VAL A 103 17.07 -8.39 -18.16
N LEU A 104 17.49 -9.66 -18.19
CA LEU A 104 17.35 -10.57 -17.06
C LEU A 104 18.13 -10.07 -15.83
N THR A 105 19.34 -9.56 -16.03
CA THR A 105 20.16 -9.01 -14.94
C THR A 105 19.47 -7.81 -14.30
N ILE A 106 18.86 -6.94 -15.11
CA ILE A 106 18.08 -5.79 -14.60
C ILE A 106 16.86 -6.28 -13.83
N VAL A 107 16.12 -7.27 -14.34
CA VAL A 107 14.97 -7.84 -13.63
C VAL A 107 15.36 -8.42 -12.27
N ILE A 108 16.49 -9.16 -12.20
CA ILE A 108 17.00 -9.71 -10.93
C ILE A 108 17.36 -8.59 -9.96
N ALA A 109 18.01 -7.53 -10.44
CA ALA A 109 18.35 -6.38 -9.61
C ALA A 109 17.10 -5.60 -9.15
N LEU A 110 16.06 -5.49 -9.99
CA LEU A 110 14.78 -4.89 -9.62
C LEU A 110 13.99 -5.77 -8.64
N MET A 111 14.11 -7.10 -8.74
CA MET A 111 13.57 -8.03 -7.75
C MET A 111 14.24 -7.83 -6.38
N LEU A 112 15.57 -7.68 -6.36
CA LEU A 112 16.30 -7.35 -5.13
C LEU A 112 15.84 -6.00 -4.57
N LEU A 113 15.69 -4.97 -5.43
CA LEU A 113 15.18 -3.67 -5.03
C LEU A 113 13.76 -3.76 -4.43
N ALA A 114 12.87 -4.55 -5.02
CA ALA A 114 11.52 -4.80 -4.51
C ALA A 114 11.55 -5.54 -3.16
N LEU A 115 12.44 -6.53 -2.99
CA LEU A 115 12.62 -7.25 -1.73
C LEU A 115 13.11 -6.32 -0.61
N LEU A 116 14.08 -5.45 -0.90
CA LEU A 116 14.57 -4.43 0.01
C LEU A 116 13.46 -3.42 0.35
N SER A 117 12.68 -2.98 -0.64
CA SER A 117 11.55 -2.05 -0.44
C SER A 117 10.43 -2.66 0.39
N ALA A 118 10.06 -3.91 0.15
CA ALA A 118 9.05 -4.61 0.94
C ALA A 118 9.53 -4.84 2.38
N SER A 119 10.83 -5.05 2.58
CA SER A 119 11.43 -5.15 3.92
C SER A 119 11.52 -3.80 4.63
N HIS A 120 11.81 -2.74 3.90
CA HIS A 120 11.82 -1.36 4.40
C HIS A 120 10.43 -0.93 4.87
N ASP A 121 9.40 -1.30 4.12
CA ASP A 121 8.00 -1.04 4.43
C ASP A 121 7.57 -1.63 5.79
N ILE A 122 8.04 -2.83 6.14
CA ILE A 122 7.79 -3.44 7.46
C ILE A 122 8.27 -2.53 8.59
N TYR A 123 9.48 -1.97 8.47
CA TYR A 123 10.04 -1.08 9.49
C TYR A 123 9.38 0.29 9.47
N ALA A 124 9.07 0.84 8.30
CA ALA A 124 8.32 2.07 8.13
C ALA A 124 6.94 2.00 8.82
N ASP A 125 6.22 0.90 8.63
CA ASP A 125 4.95 0.62 9.28
C ASP A 125 5.11 0.41 10.78
N GLY A 126 6.12 -0.35 11.22
CA GLY A 126 6.44 -0.53 12.64
C GLY A 126 6.70 0.81 13.34
N ILE A 127 7.46 1.71 12.72
CA ILE A 127 7.69 3.07 13.22
C ILE A 127 6.36 3.80 13.33
N THR A 128 5.58 3.84 12.25
CA THR A 128 4.32 4.59 12.19
C THR A 128 3.33 4.12 13.25
N ILE A 129 3.16 2.81 13.39
CA ILE A 129 2.26 2.20 14.38
C ILE A 129 2.72 2.53 15.80
N CYS A 130 3.99 2.28 16.12
CA CYS A 130 4.50 2.47 17.48
C CYS A 130 4.63 3.94 17.91
N THR A 131 4.60 4.87 16.95
CA THR A 131 4.68 6.32 17.22
C THR A 131 3.34 7.04 17.07
N THR A 132 2.25 6.33 16.79
CA THR A 132 0.90 6.89 16.67
C THR A 132 -0.10 6.28 17.63
N ASN A 133 -1.16 7.04 17.92
CA ASN A 133 -2.29 6.62 18.74
C ASN A 133 -3.59 6.79 17.94
N ALA A 134 -4.73 6.38 18.50
CA ALA A 134 -6.02 6.43 17.82
C ALA A 134 -6.36 7.82 17.21
N THR A 135 -5.93 8.91 17.85
CA THR A 135 -6.18 10.28 17.37
C THR A 135 -5.23 10.73 16.26
N SER A 136 -3.97 10.25 16.27
CA SER A 136 -2.96 10.63 15.27
C SER A 136 -2.84 9.66 14.09
N ARG A 137 -3.40 8.45 14.18
CA ARG A 137 -3.39 7.45 13.10
C ARG A 137 -3.97 7.99 11.79
N ALA A 138 -5.01 8.84 11.83
CA ALA A 138 -5.61 9.37 10.61
C ALA A 138 -4.62 10.22 9.80
N LEU A 139 -3.85 11.08 10.47
CA LEU A 139 -2.79 11.88 9.84
C LEU A 139 -1.59 11.05 9.42
N ALA A 140 -1.24 10.01 10.18
CA ALA A 140 -0.20 9.08 9.77
C ALA A 140 -0.57 8.28 8.51
N ASN A 141 -1.81 7.80 8.43
CA ASN A 141 -2.32 7.10 7.25
C ASN A 141 -2.51 8.04 6.05
N THR A 142 -2.79 9.33 6.30
CA THR A 142 -2.74 10.37 5.27
C THR A 142 -1.33 10.49 4.69
N ALA A 143 -0.30 10.51 5.55
CA ALA A 143 1.09 10.53 5.11
C ALA A 143 1.52 9.22 4.43
N GLN A 144 0.96 8.08 4.86
CA GLN A 144 1.18 6.78 4.23
C GLN A 144 0.67 6.76 2.81
N VAL A 145 -0.64 6.87 2.64
CA VAL A 145 -1.26 6.78 1.31
C VAL A 145 -0.84 7.96 0.46
N GLY A 146 -0.86 9.18 1.00
CA GLY A 146 -0.44 10.37 0.26
C GLY A 146 1.03 10.35 -0.14
N GLY A 147 1.91 9.90 0.75
CA GLY A 147 3.33 9.71 0.45
C GLY A 147 3.49 8.77 -0.74
N SER A 148 2.91 7.58 -0.67
CA SER A 148 3.01 6.58 -1.75
C SER A 148 2.51 7.14 -3.10
N TYR A 149 1.40 7.88 -3.13
CA TYR A 149 0.88 8.48 -4.37
C TYR A 149 1.78 9.60 -4.92
N LEU A 150 2.33 10.46 -4.06
CA LEU A 150 3.35 11.43 -4.48
C LEU A 150 4.60 10.71 -5.01
N GLY A 151 4.98 9.60 -4.40
CA GLY A 151 6.11 8.80 -4.84
C GLY A 151 5.91 8.22 -6.23
N ILE A 152 4.68 7.82 -6.58
CA ILE A 152 4.37 7.34 -7.92
C ILE A 152 4.78 8.34 -9.00
N LEU A 153 4.57 9.64 -8.77
CA LEU A 153 5.00 10.70 -9.70
C LEU A 153 6.51 10.72 -9.93
N PHE A 154 7.31 10.51 -8.88
CA PHE A 154 8.78 10.48 -8.99
C PHE A 154 9.28 9.21 -9.69
N GLY A 155 8.73 8.05 -9.31
CA GLY A 155 9.14 6.77 -9.88
C GLY A 155 8.74 6.58 -11.34
N SER A 156 7.63 7.19 -11.78
CA SER A 156 7.15 7.11 -13.16
C SER A 156 7.56 8.33 -13.99
N TYR A 157 6.84 9.44 -13.83
CA TYR A 157 6.98 10.64 -14.64
C TYR A 157 8.37 11.27 -14.52
N ALA A 158 8.83 11.58 -13.30
CA ALA A 158 10.12 12.24 -13.13
C ALA A 158 11.28 11.36 -13.61
N PHE A 159 11.24 10.05 -13.32
CA PHE A 159 12.22 9.09 -13.85
C PHE A 159 12.28 9.11 -15.38
N LEU A 160 11.14 8.97 -16.06
CA LEU A 160 11.09 8.94 -17.53
C LEU A 160 11.57 10.27 -18.14
N SER A 161 11.14 11.40 -17.59
CA SER A 161 11.58 12.72 -18.06
C SER A 161 13.08 12.96 -17.88
N ILE A 162 13.67 12.46 -16.79
CA ILE A 162 15.12 12.51 -16.58
C ILE A 162 15.83 11.52 -17.51
N ALA A 163 15.27 10.32 -17.69
CA ALA A 163 15.85 9.30 -18.55
C ALA A 163 15.85 9.71 -20.03
N GLU A 164 14.88 10.51 -20.47
CA GLU A 164 14.84 11.11 -21.80
C GLU A 164 15.99 12.11 -22.02
N GLN A 165 16.32 12.92 -21.00
CA GLN A 165 17.34 13.98 -21.11
C GLN A 165 18.76 13.52 -20.76
N ALA A 166 18.89 12.67 -19.75
CA ALA A 166 20.16 12.25 -19.14
C ALA A 166 20.41 10.73 -19.27
N GLY A 167 19.56 10.02 -20.00
CA GLY A 167 19.65 8.57 -20.22
C GLY A 167 19.24 7.73 -19.00
N TRP A 168 19.17 6.42 -19.20
CA TRP A 168 18.87 5.41 -18.17
C TRP A 168 19.66 5.64 -16.87
N ARG A 169 20.98 5.79 -17.00
CA ARG A 169 21.90 5.98 -15.87
C ARG A 169 21.58 7.25 -15.08
N GLY A 170 21.27 8.36 -15.77
CA GLY A 170 20.88 9.62 -15.14
C GLY A 170 19.61 9.49 -14.31
N GLY A 171 18.59 8.79 -14.84
CA GLY A 171 17.33 8.53 -14.13
C GLY A 171 17.53 7.75 -12.83
N PHE A 172 18.29 6.65 -12.86
CA PHE A 172 18.58 5.85 -11.67
C PHE A 172 19.42 6.60 -10.63
N PHE A 173 20.43 7.35 -11.08
CA PHE A 173 21.28 8.13 -10.16
C PHE A 173 20.50 9.25 -9.49
N ALA A 174 19.61 9.92 -10.22
CA ALA A 174 18.73 10.95 -9.66
C ALA A 174 17.81 10.36 -8.57
N LEU A 175 17.18 9.21 -8.82
CA LEU A 175 16.33 8.55 -7.84
C LEU A 175 17.12 7.98 -6.65
N ALA A 176 18.35 7.50 -6.85
CA ALA A 176 19.23 7.11 -5.76
C ALA A 176 19.57 8.29 -4.84
N GLY A 177 19.89 9.46 -5.43
CA GLY A 177 20.12 10.70 -4.68
C GLY A 177 18.87 11.16 -3.92
N LEU A 178 17.70 11.13 -4.57
CA LEU A 178 16.42 11.46 -3.94
C LEU A 178 16.07 10.50 -2.80
N SER A 179 16.36 9.21 -2.96
CA SER A 179 16.19 8.19 -1.92
C SER A 179 16.99 8.53 -0.66
N LEU A 180 18.27 8.90 -0.81
CA LEU A 180 19.11 9.30 0.33
C LEU A 180 18.66 10.64 0.93
N LEU A 181 18.21 11.59 0.11
CA LEU A 181 17.68 12.87 0.59
C LEU A 181 16.46 12.68 1.50
N MET A 182 15.58 11.74 1.16
CA MET A 182 14.40 11.41 1.97
C MET A 182 14.73 10.83 3.35
N LEU A 183 15.96 10.34 3.55
CA LEU A 183 16.38 9.79 4.83
C LEU A 183 16.71 10.89 5.87
N ILE A 184 16.95 12.12 5.42
CA ILE A 184 17.34 13.24 6.29
C ILE A 184 16.23 13.55 7.31
N LEU A 185 14.96 13.61 6.90
CA LEU A 185 13.86 13.99 7.81
C LEU A 185 13.56 12.88 8.84
N PRO A 186 13.46 11.58 8.46
CA PRO A 186 13.38 10.49 9.43
C PRO A 186 14.53 10.53 10.45
N LEU A 187 15.78 10.69 10.02
CA LEU A 187 16.91 10.76 10.95
C LEU A 187 16.78 11.95 11.91
N ARG A 188 16.40 13.13 11.42
CA ARG A 188 16.32 14.35 12.24
C ARG A 188 15.16 14.35 13.22
N TYR A 189 13.99 13.88 12.81
CA TYR A 189 12.73 14.11 13.53
C TYR A 189 12.13 12.86 14.18
N LEU A 190 12.57 11.65 13.83
CA LEU A 190 12.24 10.46 14.62
C LEU A 190 13.21 10.41 15.82
N GLN A 191 12.72 10.88 16.97
CA GLN A 191 13.37 10.72 18.27
C GLN A 191 12.57 9.76 19.14
N GLN A 192 13.20 9.31 20.24
CA GLN A 192 12.67 8.39 21.25
C GLN A 192 11.15 8.40 21.33
N SER A 193 10.53 7.27 20.96
CA SER A 193 9.19 7.00 21.46
C SER A 193 9.35 6.86 22.97
N PRO A 194 8.70 7.69 23.81
CA PRO A 194 8.49 7.26 25.16
C PRO A 194 7.72 5.95 25.02
N ILE A 195 8.30 4.85 25.50
CA ILE A 195 7.61 3.59 25.65
C ILE A 195 6.48 3.88 26.64
N GLN A 196 5.34 4.33 26.13
CA GLN A 196 4.21 4.77 26.91
C GLN A 196 3.07 3.82 26.66
N HIS A 197 3.32 2.55 27.03
CA HIS A 197 2.28 1.65 27.52
C HIS A 197 2.82 0.95 28.77
N SER A 198 2.47 1.55 29.91
CA SER A 198 2.31 0.93 31.22
C SER A 198 3.54 0.29 31.88
N GLN A 199 4.39 1.15 32.45
CA GLN A 199 4.85 0.89 33.81
C GLN A 199 3.63 0.94 34.75
N THR A 200 2.90 -0.15 34.85
CA THR A 200 2.01 -0.40 36.00
C THR A 200 1.88 -1.91 36.18
N GLN A 201 2.58 -2.36 37.22
CA GLN A 201 2.44 -3.61 37.95
C GLN A 201 3.12 -4.87 37.39
N HIS A 202 4.09 -5.30 38.21
CA HIS A 202 4.79 -6.58 38.28
C HIS A 202 5.93 -6.85 37.29
N HIS A 203 7.14 -6.68 37.83
CA HIS A 203 8.26 -7.57 37.59
C HIS A 203 7.83 -9.04 37.67
N GLN A 204 7.43 -9.60 36.53
CA GLN A 204 7.73 -10.97 36.18
C GLN A 204 8.35 -10.94 34.78
N PRO A 205 9.47 -11.63 34.54
CA PRO A 205 9.97 -11.87 33.19
C PRO A 205 9.03 -12.88 32.51
N GLN A 206 7.79 -12.46 32.22
CA GLN A 206 6.99 -13.13 31.21
C GLN A 206 7.79 -13.00 29.93
N GLN A 207 8.31 -14.13 29.44
CA GLN A 207 9.01 -14.22 28.17
C GLN A 207 8.23 -13.40 27.14
N ALA A 208 8.74 -12.22 26.78
CA ALA A 208 8.06 -11.36 25.83
C ALA A 208 7.77 -12.20 24.58
N ALA A 209 6.48 -12.39 24.28
CA ALA A 209 6.05 -13.29 23.22
C ALA A 209 6.76 -12.88 21.94
N ARG A 210 7.58 -13.77 21.40
CA ARG A 210 8.38 -13.47 20.21
C ARG A 210 7.43 -13.32 19.00
N PRO A 211 7.69 -12.36 18.08
CA PRO A 211 6.96 -12.29 16.83
C PRO A 211 6.99 -13.64 16.11
N THR A 212 5.81 -14.12 15.69
CA THR A 212 5.65 -15.42 15.04
C THR A 212 4.51 -15.41 14.02
N LEU A 213 4.74 -16.10 12.90
CA LEU A 213 3.71 -16.43 11.93
C LEU A 213 3.40 -17.93 12.05
N ASN A 214 2.35 -18.28 12.80
CA ASN A 214 1.91 -19.66 13.00
C ASN A 214 0.39 -19.80 12.78
N ARG A 215 -0.13 -21.02 12.87
CA ARG A 215 -1.58 -21.29 12.72
C ARG A 215 -2.44 -20.49 13.70
N LEU A 216 -1.92 -20.22 14.91
CA LEU A 216 -2.63 -19.42 15.91
C LEU A 216 -2.74 -17.95 15.46
N THR A 217 -1.69 -17.37 14.89
CA THR A 217 -1.74 -16.03 14.27
C THR A 217 -2.87 -15.93 13.24
N PHE A 218 -2.97 -16.90 12.33
CA PHE A 218 -4.07 -16.92 11.35
C PHE A 218 -5.44 -17.11 12.00
N LYS A 219 -5.56 -17.99 13.01
CA LYS A 219 -6.83 -18.19 13.74
C LYS A 219 -7.28 -16.91 14.45
N THR A 220 -6.35 -16.19 15.09
CA THR A 220 -6.63 -14.96 15.83
C THR A 220 -6.96 -13.80 14.91
N LEU A 221 -6.23 -13.65 13.79
CA LEU A 221 -6.38 -12.52 12.88
C LEU A 221 -7.34 -12.79 11.72
N TRP A 222 -7.89 -14.01 11.59
CA TRP A 222 -8.80 -14.39 10.51
C TRP A 222 -9.92 -13.37 10.24
N PRO A 223 -10.64 -12.83 11.24
CA PRO A 223 -11.69 -11.84 10.96
C PRO A 223 -11.15 -10.57 10.27
N VAL A 224 -9.95 -10.14 10.65
CA VAL A 224 -9.27 -8.97 10.05
C VAL A 224 -8.81 -9.32 8.63
N LEU A 225 -8.20 -10.49 8.44
CA LEU A 225 -7.73 -10.95 7.13
C LEU A 225 -8.88 -11.13 6.14
N ALA A 226 -9.96 -11.76 6.57
CA ALA A 226 -11.17 -11.93 5.78
C ALA A 226 -11.79 -10.58 5.44
N PHE A 227 -11.83 -9.64 6.38
CA PHE A 227 -12.32 -8.29 6.13
C PHE A 227 -11.45 -7.55 5.10
N THR A 228 -10.13 -7.56 5.27
CA THR A 228 -9.18 -6.96 4.31
C THR A 228 -9.36 -7.55 2.91
N ALA A 229 -9.55 -8.87 2.80
CA ALA A 229 -9.72 -9.56 1.53
C ALA A 229 -11.00 -9.16 0.78
N ILE A 230 -12.10 -8.92 1.50
CA ILE A 230 -13.37 -8.52 0.87
C ILE A 230 -13.47 -7.01 0.63
N PHE A 231 -12.78 -6.19 1.43
CA PHE A 231 -12.94 -4.72 1.43
C PHE A 231 -12.65 -4.11 0.05
N TYR A 232 -11.64 -4.63 -0.65
CA TYR A 232 -11.19 -4.09 -1.93
C TYR A 232 -11.47 -4.93 -3.15
N LEU A 233 -12.19 -6.04 -3.02
CA LEU A 233 -12.36 -6.98 -4.13
C LEU A 233 -12.94 -6.29 -5.39
N ALA A 234 -14.05 -5.56 -5.27
CA ALA A 234 -14.62 -4.87 -6.42
C ALA A 234 -13.75 -3.71 -6.94
N MET A 235 -13.17 -2.93 -6.01
CA MET A 235 -12.32 -1.79 -6.33
C MET A 235 -11.05 -2.19 -7.09
N ARG A 236 -10.37 -3.28 -6.69
CA ARG A 236 -9.17 -3.79 -7.38
C ARG A 236 -9.49 -4.24 -8.79
N GLY A 237 -10.63 -4.91 -8.97
CA GLY A 237 -11.12 -5.30 -10.29
C GLY A 237 -11.38 -4.10 -11.20
N MET A 238 -12.06 -3.06 -10.70
CA MET A 238 -12.30 -1.83 -11.47
C MET A 238 -10.99 -1.15 -11.86
N MET A 239 -10.02 -1.04 -10.96
CA MET A 239 -8.70 -0.46 -11.26
C MET A 239 -7.92 -1.28 -12.29
N ALA A 240 -8.00 -2.61 -12.27
CA ALA A 240 -7.34 -3.46 -13.25
C ALA A 240 -7.88 -3.21 -14.67
N LEU A 241 -9.18 -2.99 -14.81
CA LEU A 241 -9.83 -2.70 -16.09
C LEU A 241 -9.56 -1.27 -16.58
N GLN A 242 -9.29 -0.31 -15.69
CA GLN A 242 -9.14 1.11 -16.01
C GLN A 242 -8.17 1.34 -17.19
N THR A 243 -6.94 0.84 -17.08
CA THR A 243 -5.90 1.10 -18.09
C THR A 243 -6.31 0.53 -19.45
N VAL A 244 -6.76 -0.73 -19.48
CA VAL A 244 -7.07 -1.43 -20.75
C VAL A 244 -8.32 -0.84 -21.41
N MET A 245 -9.36 -0.55 -20.62
CA MET A 245 -10.60 0.06 -21.14
C MET A 245 -10.40 1.45 -21.74
N LEU A 246 -9.48 2.25 -21.18
CA LEU A 246 -9.17 3.58 -21.71
C LEU A 246 -8.39 3.49 -23.02
N ILE A 247 -7.42 2.57 -23.11
CA ILE A 247 -6.67 2.30 -24.36
C ILE A 247 -7.62 1.83 -25.47
N ASP A 248 -8.50 0.86 -25.18
CA ASP A 248 -9.43 0.31 -26.17
C ASP A 248 -10.45 1.34 -26.67
N ARG A 249 -10.69 2.40 -25.89
CA ARG A 249 -11.49 3.57 -26.29
C ARG A 249 -10.67 4.65 -27.00
N GLN A 250 -9.52 4.28 -27.56
CA GLN A 250 -8.64 5.14 -28.37
C GLN A 250 -8.00 6.31 -27.61
N LEU A 251 -7.86 6.20 -26.29
CA LEU A 251 -7.06 7.18 -25.54
C LEU A 251 -5.58 7.03 -25.95
N SER A 252 -4.94 8.14 -26.32
CA SER A 252 -3.53 8.08 -26.71
C SER A 252 -2.66 7.65 -25.52
N LEU A 253 -1.50 7.04 -25.79
CA LEU A 253 -0.58 6.62 -24.72
C LEU A 253 -0.07 7.81 -23.89
N SER A 254 0.13 8.98 -24.52
CA SER A 254 0.52 10.20 -23.82
C SER A 254 -0.58 10.70 -22.88
N GLN A 255 -1.84 10.70 -23.33
CA GLN A 255 -2.99 11.05 -22.51
C GLN A 255 -3.21 10.03 -21.39
N LEU A 256 -3.04 8.74 -21.67
CA LEU A 256 -3.12 7.68 -20.68
C LEU A 256 -2.10 7.89 -19.55
N GLY A 257 -0.85 8.21 -19.88
CA GLY A 257 0.17 8.53 -18.87
C GLY A 257 -0.22 9.71 -17.98
N LEU A 258 -0.74 10.79 -18.57
CA LEU A 258 -1.24 11.94 -17.81
C LEU A 258 -2.45 11.58 -16.93
N VAL A 259 -3.38 10.77 -17.44
CA VAL A 259 -4.58 10.34 -16.70
C VAL A 259 -4.21 9.41 -15.55
N MET A 260 -3.39 8.39 -15.81
CA MET A 260 -3.02 7.36 -14.82
C MET A 260 -2.08 7.88 -13.74
N THR A 261 -1.20 8.83 -14.07
CA THR A 261 -0.23 9.36 -13.11
C THR A 261 -0.69 10.68 -12.52
N VAL A 262 -0.80 11.75 -13.32
CA VAL A 262 -1.01 13.11 -12.80
C VAL A 262 -2.44 13.31 -12.29
N TYR A 263 -3.43 13.04 -13.15
CA TYR A 263 -4.84 13.23 -12.81
C TYR A 263 -5.27 12.29 -11.67
N SER A 264 -4.95 11.00 -11.77
CA SER A 264 -5.31 10.02 -10.73
C SER A 264 -4.65 10.34 -9.38
N THR A 265 -3.40 10.81 -9.37
CA THR A 265 -2.72 11.26 -8.13
C THR A 265 -3.39 12.49 -7.53
N ALA A 266 -3.73 13.49 -8.34
CA ALA A 266 -4.40 14.70 -7.87
C ALA A 266 -5.78 14.39 -7.26
N VAL A 267 -6.58 13.58 -7.95
CA VAL A 267 -7.92 13.17 -7.51
C VAL A 267 -7.85 12.29 -6.25
N SER A 268 -6.87 11.39 -6.18
CA SER A 268 -6.60 10.58 -4.98
C SER A 268 -6.16 11.44 -3.79
N GLY A 269 -5.41 12.52 -4.04
CA GLY A 269 -5.06 13.51 -3.03
C GLY A 269 -6.28 14.13 -2.35
N VAL A 270 -7.33 14.45 -3.12
CA VAL A 270 -8.62 14.91 -2.58
C VAL A 270 -9.25 13.81 -1.71
N GLY A 271 -9.21 12.56 -2.16
CA GLY A 271 -9.71 11.41 -1.40
C GLY A 271 -8.98 11.18 -0.07
N ILE A 272 -7.66 11.33 -0.06
CA ILE A 272 -6.83 11.23 1.15
C ILE A 272 -7.23 12.28 2.19
N VAL A 273 -7.39 13.54 1.77
CA VAL A 273 -7.83 14.64 2.65
C VAL A 273 -9.25 14.38 3.16
N LEU A 274 -10.16 13.95 2.27
CA LEU A 274 -11.53 13.62 2.61
C LEU A 274 -11.61 12.48 3.64
N ALA A 275 -10.83 11.41 3.48
CA ALA A 275 -10.76 10.33 4.47
C ALA A 275 -10.33 10.83 5.84
N ASN A 276 -9.29 11.67 5.92
CA ASN A 276 -8.85 12.21 7.19
C ASN A 276 -9.96 13.01 7.89
N VAL A 277 -10.73 13.81 7.13
CA VAL A 277 -11.88 14.55 7.66
C VAL A 277 -12.99 13.59 8.15
N LEU A 278 -13.34 12.58 7.35
CA LEU A 278 -14.37 11.60 7.70
C LEU A 278 -14.00 10.80 8.95
N ILE A 279 -12.76 10.30 9.01
CA ILE A 279 -12.24 9.54 10.15
C ILE A 279 -12.27 10.38 11.43
N ARG A 280 -11.88 11.66 11.36
CA ARG A 280 -11.90 12.55 12.53
C ARG A 280 -13.31 12.88 13.01
N ARG A 281 -14.31 12.90 12.11
CA ARG A 281 -15.71 13.20 12.46
C ARG A 281 -16.48 12.00 12.97
N MET A 282 -16.31 10.84 12.33
CA MET A 282 -17.16 9.66 12.56
C MET A 282 -16.40 8.46 13.15
N GLY A 283 -15.07 8.49 13.14
CA GLY A 283 -14.21 7.36 13.49
C GLY A 283 -13.94 6.44 12.29
N ALA A 284 -12.74 5.84 12.24
CA ALA A 284 -12.30 5.05 11.08
C ALA A 284 -13.17 3.80 10.85
N LEU A 285 -13.53 3.09 11.92
CA LEU A 285 -14.33 1.87 11.81
C LEU A 285 -15.72 2.12 11.22
N ARG A 286 -16.35 3.25 11.55
CA ARG A 286 -17.68 3.63 11.05
C ARG A 286 -17.65 4.05 9.58
N CYS A 287 -16.48 4.42 9.05
CA CYS A 287 -16.32 4.82 7.65
C CYS A 287 -16.20 3.62 6.69
N LEU A 288 -15.87 2.42 7.20
CA LEU A 288 -15.61 1.25 6.35
C LEU A 288 -16.80 0.83 5.49
N LEU A 289 -17.98 0.63 6.09
CA LEU A 289 -19.18 0.21 5.35
C LEU A 289 -19.64 1.26 4.32
N PRO A 290 -19.73 2.57 4.66
CA PRO A 290 -20.02 3.60 3.67
C PRO A 290 -19.06 3.59 2.48
N VAL A 291 -17.76 3.39 2.70
CA VAL A 291 -16.77 3.30 1.61
C VAL A 291 -17.06 2.10 0.71
N MET A 292 -17.33 0.92 1.28
CA MET A 292 -17.68 -0.26 0.48
C MET A 292 -18.98 -0.07 -0.31
N VAL A 293 -19.97 0.61 0.26
CA VAL A 293 -21.21 0.96 -0.46
C VAL A 293 -20.91 1.89 -1.64
N VAL A 294 -20.04 2.89 -1.46
CA VAL A 294 -19.59 3.76 -2.56
C VAL A 294 -18.90 2.95 -3.66
N HIS A 295 -18.01 2.01 -3.32
CA HIS A 295 -17.38 1.14 -4.33
C HIS A 295 -18.41 0.26 -5.06
N ALA A 296 -19.43 -0.24 -4.37
CA ALA A 296 -20.50 -1.02 -4.98
C ALA A 296 -21.36 -0.16 -5.93
N LEU A 297 -21.73 1.05 -5.52
CA LEU A 297 -22.48 1.99 -6.36
C LEU A 297 -21.68 2.37 -7.61
N LEU A 298 -20.37 2.61 -7.47
CA LEU A 298 -19.49 2.88 -8.60
C LEU A 298 -19.42 1.68 -9.55
N ALA A 299 -19.24 0.46 -9.03
CA ALA A 299 -19.23 -0.74 -9.87
C ALA A 299 -20.55 -0.92 -10.64
N ILE A 300 -21.70 -0.70 -9.99
CA ILE A 300 -23.03 -0.73 -10.64
C ILE A 300 -23.13 0.36 -11.72
N MET A 301 -22.72 1.59 -11.40
CA MET A 301 -22.74 2.72 -12.34
C MET A 301 -21.90 2.43 -13.59
N LEU A 302 -20.68 1.94 -13.41
CA LEU A 302 -19.79 1.56 -14.52
C LEU A 302 -20.39 0.43 -15.37
N ALA A 303 -21.00 -0.58 -14.74
CA ALA A 303 -21.60 -1.71 -15.45
C ALA A 303 -22.84 -1.33 -16.26
N VAL A 304 -23.77 -0.59 -15.66
CA VAL A 304 -25.04 -0.19 -16.30
C VAL A 304 -24.79 0.87 -17.38
N GLY A 305 -23.92 1.84 -17.10
CA GLY A 305 -23.63 2.92 -18.04
C GLY A 305 -22.59 2.57 -19.09
N TYR A 306 -22.07 1.34 -19.14
CA TYR A 306 -20.98 0.96 -20.02
C TYR A 306 -21.14 1.39 -21.50
N PRO A 307 -22.30 1.15 -22.16
CA PRO A 307 -22.49 1.55 -23.55
C PRO A 307 -22.81 3.04 -23.72
N LEU A 308 -23.12 3.76 -22.65
CA LEU A 308 -23.63 5.14 -22.67
C LEU A 308 -22.51 6.18 -22.50
N TYR A 309 -21.41 5.80 -21.85
CA TYR A 309 -20.37 6.74 -21.45
C TYR A 309 -19.37 7.03 -22.57
N SER A 310 -19.18 8.32 -22.85
CA SER A 310 -18.09 8.84 -23.68
C SER A 310 -16.73 8.66 -22.99
N LEU A 311 -15.63 8.79 -23.73
CA LEU A 311 -14.28 8.68 -23.19
C LEU A 311 -14.03 9.63 -22.01
N ASN A 312 -14.48 10.88 -22.10
CA ASN A 312 -14.34 11.85 -21.02
C ASN A 312 -15.15 11.45 -19.77
N ALA A 313 -16.34 10.87 -19.96
CA ALA A 313 -17.12 10.35 -18.85
C ALA A 313 -16.40 9.18 -18.16
N TRP A 314 -15.75 8.28 -18.91
CA TRP A 314 -14.93 7.22 -18.32
C TRP A 314 -13.75 7.74 -17.51
N ILE A 315 -13.02 8.72 -18.04
CA ILE A 315 -11.90 9.36 -17.32
C ILE A 315 -12.39 9.95 -16.00
N ALA A 316 -13.51 10.69 -16.02
CA ALA A 316 -14.10 11.27 -14.82
C ALA A 316 -14.55 10.21 -13.81
N LEU A 317 -15.25 9.16 -14.27
CA LEU A 317 -15.74 8.08 -13.41
C LEU A 317 -14.61 7.28 -12.78
N PHE A 318 -13.56 6.95 -13.54
CA PHE A 318 -12.36 6.33 -12.97
C PHE A 318 -11.62 7.28 -12.03
N GLY A 319 -11.67 8.59 -12.25
CA GLY A 319 -11.26 9.59 -11.25
C GLY A 319 -12.01 9.40 -9.93
N VAL A 320 -13.34 9.30 -9.96
CA VAL A 320 -14.15 9.05 -8.76
C VAL A 320 -13.82 7.70 -8.11
N VAL A 321 -13.54 6.65 -8.90
CA VAL A 321 -13.05 5.36 -8.39
C VAL A 321 -11.72 5.52 -7.65
N ASN A 322 -10.76 6.26 -8.21
CA ASN A 322 -9.46 6.53 -7.58
C ASN A 322 -9.61 7.37 -6.29
N LEU A 323 -10.52 8.34 -6.29
CA LEU A 323 -10.85 9.10 -5.08
C LEU A 323 -11.41 8.18 -3.99
N ALA A 324 -12.42 7.37 -4.32
CA ALA A 324 -13.04 6.44 -3.36
C ALA A 324 -12.05 5.37 -2.88
N ALA A 325 -11.16 4.91 -3.75
CA ALA A 325 -10.04 4.04 -3.42
C ALA A 325 -9.11 4.67 -2.39
N ALA A 326 -8.68 5.91 -2.62
CA ALA A 326 -7.81 6.65 -1.72
C ALA A 326 -8.47 6.88 -0.35
N VAL A 327 -9.77 7.20 -0.33
CA VAL A 327 -10.55 7.30 0.93
C VAL A 327 -10.52 5.96 1.67
N GLY A 328 -10.75 4.87 0.94
CA GLY A 328 -10.67 3.53 1.47
C GLY A 328 -9.30 3.24 2.09
N PHE A 329 -8.19 3.59 1.42
CA PHE A 329 -6.87 3.14 1.85
C PHE A 329 -6.52 3.77 3.19
N VAL A 330 -6.76 5.07 3.32
CA VAL A 330 -6.52 5.80 4.57
C VAL A 330 -7.42 5.25 5.69
N THR A 331 -8.68 4.89 5.38
CA THR A 331 -9.63 4.37 6.37
C THR A 331 -9.29 2.96 6.83
N LEU A 332 -9.07 2.04 5.90
CA LEU A 332 -8.76 0.65 6.19
C LEU A 332 -7.44 0.55 6.95
N TYR A 333 -6.38 1.20 6.47
CA TYR A 333 -5.07 1.15 7.09
C TYR A 333 -5.08 1.73 8.52
N ASN A 334 -5.86 2.78 8.77
CA ASN A 334 -6.07 3.29 10.13
C ASN A 334 -6.69 2.24 11.08
N VAL A 335 -7.72 1.53 10.61
CA VAL A 335 -8.34 0.45 11.38
C VAL A 335 -7.36 -0.71 11.57
N LEU A 336 -6.64 -1.13 10.53
CA LEU A 336 -5.68 -2.23 10.59
C LEU A 336 -4.53 -1.93 11.55
N MET A 337 -3.98 -0.71 11.55
CA MET A 337 -2.98 -0.26 12.53
C MET A 337 -3.50 -0.33 13.97
N GLY A 338 -4.81 -0.25 14.17
CA GLY A 338 -5.44 -0.38 15.48
C GLY A 338 -5.69 -1.80 15.95
N LEU A 339 -5.57 -2.79 15.06
CA LEU A 339 -5.89 -4.18 15.33
C LEU A 339 -4.65 -5.07 15.50
N VAL A 340 -3.46 -4.52 15.29
CA VAL A 340 -2.20 -5.25 15.47
C VAL A 340 -1.94 -5.57 16.94
N ARG A 341 -1.26 -6.69 17.19
CA ARG A 341 -0.87 -7.09 18.55
C ARG A 341 0.34 -6.29 19.03
N PRO A 342 0.36 -5.80 20.30
CA PRO A 342 1.44 -4.94 20.80
C PRO A 342 2.84 -5.54 20.76
N HIS A 343 2.99 -6.87 20.79
CA HIS A 343 4.30 -7.54 20.78
C HIS A 343 4.87 -7.79 19.37
N GLN A 344 4.06 -7.63 18.31
CA GLN A 344 4.51 -7.79 16.92
C GLN A 344 3.75 -6.87 15.93
N PRO A 345 3.72 -5.55 16.19
CA PRO A 345 2.93 -4.61 15.40
C PRO A 345 3.33 -4.58 13.92
N ALA A 346 4.62 -4.64 13.60
CA ALA A 346 5.09 -4.60 12.22
C ALA A 346 4.72 -5.87 11.46
N SER A 347 4.83 -7.03 12.11
CA SER A 347 4.53 -8.34 11.52
C SER A 347 3.06 -8.54 11.20
N ASP A 348 2.18 -8.16 12.14
CA ASP A 348 0.73 -8.26 11.94
C ASP A 348 0.27 -7.34 10.80
N TYR A 349 0.81 -6.12 10.77
CA TYR A 349 0.47 -5.17 9.72
C TYR A 349 0.98 -5.63 8.34
N ALA A 350 2.21 -6.17 8.28
CA ALA A 350 2.74 -6.76 7.07
C ALA A 350 1.88 -7.91 6.55
N LEU A 351 1.29 -8.72 7.43
CA LEU A 351 0.34 -9.78 7.06
C LEU A 351 -0.96 -9.20 6.47
N PHE A 352 -1.48 -8.11 7.03
CA PHE A 352 -2.68 -7.45 6.48
C PHE A 352 -2.42 -6.87 5.08
N GLN A 353 -1.33 -6.15 4.89
CA GLN A 353 -0.98 -5.60 3.57
C GLN A 353 -0.63 -6.70 2.56
N SER A 354 0.03 -7.79 2.99
CA SER A 354 0.29 -8.95 2.13
C SER A 354 -1.01 -9.59 1.65
N THR A 355 -2.04 -9.62 2.51
CA THR A 355 -3.39 -10.11 2.15
C THR A 355 -4.04 -9.20 1.11
N ASP A 356 -4.00 -7.88 1.31
CA ASP A 356 -4.50 -6.91 0.33
C ASP A 356 -3.75 -7.01 -1.01
N ALA A 357 -2.42 -7.14 -1.00
CA ALA A 357 -1.61 -7.32 -2.20
C ALA A 357 -1.96 -8.62 -2.95
N ALA A 358 -2.17 -9.72 -2.24
CA ALA A 358 -2.59 -10.99 -2.83
C ALA A 358 -3.97 -10.87 -3.50
N VAL A 359 -4.93 -10.24 -2.81
CA VAL A 359 -6.27 -9.97 -3.35
C VAL A 359 -6.19 -9.09 -4.58
N ALA A 360 -5.39 -8.02 -4.53
CA ALA A 360 -5.16 -7.13 -5.67
C ALA A 360 -4.72 -7.92 -6.91
N MET A 361 -3.72 -8.79 -6.76
CA MET A 361 -3.19 -9.59 -7.86
C MET A 361 -4.22 -10.59 -8.40
N ILE A 362 -4.82 -11.41 -7.53
CA ILE A 362 -5.78 -12.46 -7.92
C ILE A 362 -6.99 -11.83 -8.63
N VAL A 363 -7.55 -10.77 -8.06
CA VAL A 363 -8.71 -10.09 -8.63
C VAL A 363 -8.36 -9.39 -9.93
N SER A 364 -7.19 -8.75 -10.04
CA SER A 364 -6.78 -8.08 -11.28
C SER A 364 -6.65 -9.09 -12.42
N ILE A 365 -5.99 -10.23 -12.17
CA ILE A 365 -5.86 -11.31 -13.15
C ILE A 365 -7.24 -11.85 -13.53
N ALA A 366 -8.09 -12.16 -12.55
CA ALA A 366 -9.42 -12.70 -12.79
C ALA A 366 -10.31 -11.74 -13.59
N ALA A 367 -10.29 -10.44 -13.26
CA ALA A 367 -11.07 -9.42 -13.96
C ALA A 367 -10.61 -9.25 -15.42
N LEU A 368 -9.30 -9.20 -15.66
CA LEU A 368 -8.74 -9.08 -17.02
C LEU A 368 -9.03 -10.33 -17.86
N GLN A 369 -8.85 -11.53 -17.31
CA GLN A 369 -9.16 -12.79 -17.99
C GLN A 369 -10.66 -12.90 -18.31
N LEU A 370 -11.53 -12.54 -17.36
CA LEU A 370 -12.97 -12.53 -17.59
C LEU A 370 -13.36 -11.53 -18.68
N ALA A 371 -12.75 -10.34 -18.68
CA ALA A 371 -12.98 -9.32 -19.72
C ALA A 371 -12.53 -9.79 -21.11
N HIS A 372 -11.42 -10.52 -21.19
CA HIS A 372 -10.93 -11.12 -22.43
C HIS A 372 -11.90 -12.16 -23.01
N HIS A 373 -12.47 -13.03 -22.17
CA HIS A 373 -13.37 -14.10 -22.63
C HIS A 373 -14.83 -13.66 -22.81
N THR A 374 -15.26 -12.58 -22.16
CA THR A 374 -16.66 -12.12 -22.22
C THR A 374 -16.76 -10.73 -22.85
N ASN A 375 -16.63 -9.68 -22.05
CA ASN A 375 -16.46 -8.28 -22.41
C ASN A 375 -16.38 -7.45 -21.12
N TYR A 376 -15.98 -6.18 -21.24
CA TYR A 376 -15.88 -5.27 -20.10
C TYR A 376 -17.20 -5.08 -19.33
N GLN A 377 -18.34 -4.98 -20.02
CA GLN A 377 -19.63 -4.75 -19.36
C GLN A 377 -20.01 -5.90 -18.43
N THR A 378 -19.83 -7.13 -18.90
CA THR A 378 -20.12 -8.35 -18.14
C THR A 378 -19.19 -8.44 -16.93
N THR A 379 -17.89 -8.20 -17.11
CA THR A 379 -16.93 -8.18 -16.00
C THR A 379 -17.28 -7.12 -14.96
N LEU A 380 -17.63 -5.90 -15.37
CA LEU A 380 -18.08 -4.84 -14.46
C LEU A 380 -19.36 -5.23 -13.71
N GLY A 381 -20.31 -5.89 -14.38
CA GLY A 381 -21.52 -6.43 -13.75
C GLY A 381 -21.23 -7.50 -12.71
N VAL A 382 -20.28 -8.40 -12.98
CA VAL A 382 -19.82 -9.42 -12.03
C VAL A 382 -19.14 -8.76 -10.82
N LEU A 383 -18.27 -7.78 -11.04
CA LEU A 383 -17.64 -7.00 -9.96
C LEU A 383 -18.68 -6.26 -9.11
N ALA A 384 -19.71 -5.68 -9.74
CA ALA A 384 -20.82 -5.02 -9.06
C ALA A 384 -21.62 -6.00 -8.18
N CYS A 385 -21.93 -7.19 -8.69
CA CYS A 385 -22.58 -8.25 -7.93
C CYS A 385 -21.74 -8.64 -6.70
N PHE A 386 -20.44 -8.90 -6.89
CA PHE A 386 -19.54 -9.19 -5.79
C PHE A 386 -19.44 -8.05 -4.77
N ALA A 387 -19.43 -6.79 -5.23
CA ALA A 387 -19.40 -5.62 -4.36
C ALA A 387 -20.62 -5.56 -3.45
N VAL A 388 -21.82 -5.85 -3.98
CA VAL A 388 -23.07 -5.84 -3.22
C VAL A 388 -23.13 -7.03 -2.26
N VAL A 389 -22.79 -8.22 -2.74
CA VAL A 389 -22.81 -9.45 -1.92
C VAL A 389 -21.81 -9.36 -0.76
N SER A 390 -20.65 -8.72 -0.96
CA SER A 390 -19.63 -8.57 0.08
C SER A 390 -20.02 -7.61 1.21
N LEU A 391 -21.05 -6.76 1.04
CA LEU A 391 -21.53 -5.87 2.10
C LEU A 391 -22.10 -6.62 3.30
N TRP A 392 -22.78 -7.74 3.07
CA TRP A 392 -23.36 -8.55 4.15
C TRP A 392 -22.30 -9.18 5.07
N PRO A 393 -21.29 -9.94 4.57
CA PRO A 393 -20.23 -10.45 5.42
C PRO A 393 -19.37 -9.33 5.99
N ALA A 394 -19.14 -8.23 5.25
CA ALA A 394 -18.42 -7.06 5.75
C ALA A 394 -19.10 -6.43 6.96
N LYS A 395 -20.43 -6.30 6.95
CA LYS A 395 -21.19 -5.77 8.09
C LYS A 395 -21.07 -6.67 9.32
N ARG A 396 -21.11 -7.99 9.14
CA ARG A 396 -20.94 -8.95 10.25
C ARG A 396 -19.52 -8.88 10.82
N LEU A 397 -18.51 -8.82 9.97
CA LEU A 397 -17.12 -8.71 10.38
C LEU A 397 -16.84 -7.35 11.03
N SER A 398 -17.38 -6.24 10.54
CA SER A 398 -17.18 -4.91 11.13
C SER A 398 -17.73 -4.82 12.55
N VAL A 399 -18.85 -5.49 12.84
CA VAL A 399 -19.37 -5.58 14.21
C VAL A 399 -18.41 -6.37 15.10
N ARG A 400 -17.90 -7.53 14.64
CA ARG A 400 -16.87 -8.29 15.39
C ARG A 400 -15.60 -7.47 15.63
N LEU A 401 -15.16 -6.71 14.63
CA LEU A 401 -14.01 -5.80 14.76
C LEU A 401 -14.29 -4.70 15.79
N SER A 402 -15.52 -4.19 15.88
CA SER A 402 -15.87 -3.17 16.88
C SER A 402 -15.69 -3.64 18.32
N HIS A 403 -16.06 -4.90 18.61
CA HIS A 403 -15.84 -5.51 19.92
C HIS A 403 -14.35 -5.60 20.27
N ALA A 404 -13.53 -6.08 19.33
CA ALA A 404 -12.06 -6.10 19.49
C ALA A 404 -11.45 -4.69 19.62
N PHE A 405 -12.04 -3.68 18.97
CA PHE A 405 -11.60 -2.29 19.07
C PHE A 405 -11.99 -1.61 20.39
N SER A 406 -13.13 -1.98 20.99
CA SER A 406 -13.68 -1.35 22.19
C SER A 406 -13.12 -1.91 23.50
N GLU A 407 -12.76 -3.19 23.53
CA GLU A 407 -12.29 -3.83 24.77
C GLU A 407 -10.85 -3.43 25.13
N GLY A 408 -10.13 -2.71 24.27
CA GLY A 408 -8.67 -2.54 24.39
C GLY A 408 -7.90 -3.87 24.35
N ALA A 409 -8.64 -4.96 24.18
CA ALA A 409 -8.17 -6.31 24.10
C ALA A 409 -7.90 -6.62 22.64
N SER A 410 -6.65 -6.96 22.34
CA SER A 410 -6.38 -7.80 21.20
C SER A 410 -7.38 -8.98 21.19
N PRO A 411 -7.86 -9.47 20.03
CA PRO A 411 -8.90 -10.52 19.88
C PRO A 411 -8.68 -11.85 20.65
N VAL A 412 -7.65 -11.92 21.48
CA VAL A 412 -7.30 -12.97 22.45
C VAL A 412 -8.25 -13.03 23.65
N VAL A 413 -8.74 -11.90 24.19
CA VAL A 413 -9.52 -11.93 25.45
C VAL A 413 -10.95 -12.46 25.22
N ALA A 414 -11.58 -12.06 24.11
CA ALA A 414 -12.95 -12.47 23.79
C ALA A 414 -13.11 -13.99 23.55
N ASN A 415 -12.05 -14.70 23.14
CA ASN A 415 -12.10 -16.14 22.88
C ASN A 415 -11.74 -17.01 24.08
N GLN A 416 -11.15 -16.47 25.15
CA GLN A 416 -10.88 -17.19 26.39
C GLN A 416 -12.10 -17.17 27.32
N GLN A 417 -12.85 -16.05 27.36
CA GLN A 417 -14.05 -15.96 28.20
C GLN A 417 -15.21 -16.85 27.71
N GLY A 418 -15.22 -17.25 26.45
CA GLY A 418 -16.23 -18.17 25.90
C GLY A 418 -15.92 -19.66 26.05
N GLN A 419 -14.75 -20.04 26.60
CA GLN A 419 -14.39 -21.44 26.85
C GLN A 419 -14.48 -21.84 28.33
N ASP A 420 -14.64 -20.87 29.23
CA ASP A 420 -14.83 -21.06 30.67
C ASP A 420 -16.29 -20.79 31.12
N SER A 421 -17.25 -20.79 30.19
CA SER A 421 -18.70 -20.64 30.47
C SER A 421 -19.47 -21.93 30.22
#